data_AF-A0A9W2X2U5-F1
#
_entry.id   AF-A0A9W2X2U5-F1
#
_cell.length_a   1.000
_cell.length_b   1.000
_cell.length_c   1.000
_cell.angle_alpha   90.00
_cell.angle_beta   90.00
_cell.angle_gamma   90.00
#
_symmetry.space_group_name_H-M   'P 1'
#
loop_
_entity.id
_entity.type
_entity.pdbx_description
1 polymer ?
#
loop_
_entity_poly.entity_id
_entity_poly.type
_entity_poly.pdbx_seq_one_letter_code
_entity_poly.pdbx_strand_id
1 'polypeptide(L)'
;MEIRKRYKPGPSSTPLPPQGFILLPKTECDVREVEFARCLRLRQTSLEPVTFRLPRVRKEFFQDDVFPDTAVSWEPVLSAEAWLGGANGQPRLLSLQPPDMTPVSQAPREGPARRAPSSALYLEEKSDQQKKEELLSAMVAKLGNRVDPLPQDSFEGVDEDEWD
;
A
#
# COMPACT_ATOMS: atom_id res chain seq x y z
N MET A 1 -3.56 -19.35 27.83
CA MET A 1 -4.36 -19.00 26.65
C MET A 1 -4.87 -17.58 26.87
N GLU A 2 -4.07 -16.59 26.48
CA GLU A 2 -4.27 -15.20 26.90
C GLU A 2 -5.16 -14.46 25.90
N ILE A 3 -6.39 -14.17 26.32
CA ILE A 3 -7.38 -13.50 25.47
C ILE A 3 -7.02 -12.01 25.42
N ARG A 4 -6.26 -11.62 24.40
CA ARG A 4 -6.09 -10.20 24.02
C ARG A 4 -7.46 -9.66 23.56
N LYS A 5 -8.21 -9.02 24.46
CA LYS A 5 -9.40 -8.25 24.09
C LYS A 5 -8.96 -7.11 23.17
N ARG A 6 -9.24 -7.22 21.87
CA ARG A 6 -9.11 -6.09 20.94
C ARG A 6 -10.19 -5.07 21.29
N TYR A 7 -9.75 -3.93 21.82
CA TYR A 7 -10.58 -2.75 22.00
C TYR A 7 -11.17 -2.33 20.65
N LYS A 8 -12.51 -2.30 20.54
CA LYS A 8 -13.22 -1.71 19.40
C LYS A 8 -13.70 -0.32 19.80
N PRO A 9 -13.15 0.77 19.25
CA PRO A 9 -13.64 2.11 19.56
C PRO A 9 -15.06 2.31 18.99
N GLY A 10 -15.94 2.92 19.78
CA GLY A 10 -17.29 3.32 19.37
C GLY A 10 -17.29 4.51 18.39
N PRO A 11 -18.45 4.86 17.82
CA PRO A 11 -18.57 5.67 16.60
C PRO A 11 -18.28 7.18 16.72
N SER A 12 -17.59 7.65 17.76
CA SER A 12 -17.27 9.09 17.91
C SER A 12 -16.01 9.42 18.71
N SER A 13 -15.05 8.50 18.84
CA SER A 13 -13.72 8.88 19.34
C SER A 13 -12.92 9.51 18.21
N THR A 14 -13.14 10.80 17.96
CA THR A 14 -12.18 11.58 17.16
C THR A 14 -10.84 11.50 17.89
N PRO A 15 -9.78 10.92 17.31
CA PRO A 15 -8.50 10.82 18.00
C PRO A 15 -8.04 12.22 18.35
N LEU A 16 -7.81 12.47 19.64
CA LEU A 16 -7.31 13.78 20.09
C LEU A 16 -6.02 14.11 19.34
N PRO A 17 -5.83 15.39 18.96
CA PRO A 17 -4.65 15.79 18.22
C PRO A 17 -3.40 15.46 19.05
N PRO A 18 -2.32 14.98 18.40
CA PRO A 18 -1.06 14.73 19.07
C PRO A 18 -0.53 16.02 19.70
N GLN A 19 -0.03 15.92 20.93
CA GLN A 19 0.56 17.07 21.64
C GLN A 19 1.93 17.46 21.08
N GLY A 20 2.63 16.51 20.45
CA GLY A 20 3.94 16.76 19.84
C GLY A 20 4.51 15.52 19.16
N PHE A 21 5.58 15.73 18.40
CA PHE A 21 6.37 14.67 17.76
C PHE A 21 7.85 15.01 17.82
N ILE A 22 8.68 13.98 17.94
CA ILE A 22 10.13 14.08 17.74
C ILE A 22 10.57 13.02 16.73
N LEU A 23 11.33 13.44 15.72
CA LEU A 23 11.97 12.52 14.77
C LEU A 23 13.23 11.94 15.42
N LEU A 24 13.38 10.63 15.32
CA LEU A 24 14.58 9.95 15.77
C LEU A 24 15.67 10.04 14.68
N PRO A 25 16.96 9.93 15.07
CA PRO A 25 18.06 9.85 14.12
C PRO A 25 17.89 8.71 13.12
N LYS A 26 18.49 8.86 11.94
CA LYS A 26 18.47 7.82 10.89
C LYS A 26 19.09 6.50 11.33
N THR A 27 19.99 6.53 12.31
CA THR A 27 20.60 5.32 12.93
C THR A 27 19.58 4.45 13.66
N GLU A 28 18.45 5.02 14.09
CA GLU A 28 17.36 4.28 14.78
C GLU A 28 16.34 3.69 13.81
N CYS A 29 16.48 3.94 12.51
CA CYS A 29 15.57 3.45 11.50
C CYS A 29 15.87 1.99 11.11
N ASP A 30 14.82 1.22 10.84
CA ASP A 30 14.99 -0.12 10.29
C ASP A 30 15.29 -0.07 8.78
N VAL A 31 16.58 -0.18 8.45
CA VAL A 31 17.09 -0.12 7.08
C VAL A 31 16.55 -1.25 6.20
N ARG A 32 16.35 -2.45 6.75
CA ARG A 32 15.91 -3.63 5.98
C ARG A 32 14.46 -3.48 5.55
N GLU A 33 13.64 -2.86 6.39
CA GLU A 33 12.25 -2.55 6.07
C GLU A 33 12.06 -1.25 5.27
N VAL A 34 13.17 -0.62 4.85
CA VAL A 34 13.18 0.66 4.14
C VAL A 34 12.39 1.73 4.93
N GLU A 35 12.57 1.72 6.24
CA GLU A 35 12.00 2.70 7.15
C GLU A 35 12.84 3.98 7.07
N PHE A 36 12.37 5.00 6.39
CA PHE A 36 13.18 6.21 6.19
C PHE A 36 12.99 7.24 7.32
N ALA A 37 11.97 7.09 8.16
CA ALA A 37 11.78 7.96 9.31
C ALA A 37 11.06 7.21 10.43
N ARG A 38 11.52 7.46 11.66
CA ARG A 38 10.87 7.04 12.89
C ARG A 38 10.62 8.27 13.74
N CYS A 39 9.43 8.43 14.29
CA CYS A 39 9.15 9.46 15.27
C CYS A 39 8.49 8.89 16.51
N LEU A 40 8.62 9.60 17.63
CA LEU A 40 7.85 9.35 18.83
C LEU A 40 6.73 10.39 18.89
N ARG A 41 5.49 9.92 18.87
CA ARG A 41 4.29 10.74 19.05
C ARG A 41 3.97 10.85 20.53
N LEU A 42 3.83 12.06 21.03
CA LEU A 42 3.32 12.31 22.37
C LEU A 42 1.79 12.18 22.38
N ARG A 43 1.31 11.32 23.29
CA ARG A 43 -0.09 11.20 23.70
C ARG A 43 -0.27 11.82 25.09
N GLN A 44 -1.52 11.88 25.57
CA GLN A 44 -1.84 12.42 26.90
C GLN A 44 -1.05 11.73 28.03
N THR A 45 -0.78 10.43 27.91
CA THR A 45 -0.16 9.64 28.97
C THR A 45 0.93 8.69 28.48
N SER A 46 1.32 8.76 27.19
CA SER A 46 2.29 7.82 26.61
C SER A 46 3.06 8.39 25.42
N LEU A 47 4.18 7.76 25.09
CA LEU A 47 4.91 7.97 23.84
C LEU A 47 4.64 6.77 22.92
N GLU A 48 4.22 7.06 21.70
CA GLU A 48 3.87 6.05 20.71
C GLU A 48 4.84 6.14 19.52
N PRO A 49 5.61 5.08 19.22
CA PRO A 49 6.45 5.04 18.03
C PRO A 49 5.61 5.04 16.76
N VAL A 50 5.98 5.88 15.80
CA VAL A 50 5.38 5.95 14.47
C VAL A 50 6.50 5.82 13.45
N THR A 51 6.37 4.85 12.54
CA THR A 51 7.39 4.50 11.56
C THR A 51 6.88 4.78 10.15
N PHE A 52 7.70 5.37 9.31
CA PHE A 52 7.41 5.67 7.91
C PHE A 52 8.30 4.82 7.01
N ARG A 53 7.68 4.07 6.10
CA ARG A 53 8.36 3.10 5.22
C ARG A 53 8.05 3.40 3.77
N LEU A 54 9.03 3.21 2.90
CA LEU A 54 8.82 3.28 1.46
C LEU A 54 8.39 1.90 0.91
N PRO A 55 7.36 1.84 0.04
CA PRO A 55 6.91 0.59 -0.57
C PRO A 55 7.87 0.18 -1.71
N ARG A 56 9.04 -0.35 -1.37
CA ARG A 56 10.02 -0.86 -2.34
C ARG A 56 9.78 -2.34 -2.65
N VAL A 57 9.97 -2.72 -3.90
CA VAL A 57 9.84 -4.11 -4.38
C VAL A 57 11.04 -4.95 -3.97
N ARG A 58 12.25 -4.37 -4.08
CA ARG A 58 13.54 -5.05 -3.90
C ARG A 58 14.18 -4.80 -2.54
N LYS A 59 13.49 -5.15 -1.44
CA LYS A 59 13.97 -4.90 -0.08
C LYS A 59 15.21 -5.73 0.31
N GLU A 60 15.52 -6.77 -0.46
CA GLU A 60 16.70 -7.60 -0.30
C GLU A 60 18.01 -6.83 -0.59
N PHE A 61 17.95 -5.72 -1.31
CA PHE A 61 19.07 -4.81 -1.53
C PHE A 61 18.98 -3.59 -0.61
N PHE A 62 20.14 -3.10 -0.15
CA PHE A 62 20.25 -1.88 0.62
C PHE A 62 19.84 -0.68 -0.26
N GLN A 63 18.86 0.09 0.18
CA GLN A 63 18.34 1.24 -0.59
C GLN A 63 19.25 2.46 -0.36
N ASP A 64 20.39 2.52 -1.05
CA ASP A 64 21.41 3.57 -0.92
C ASP A 64 20.91 4.96 -1.38
N ASP A 65 19.87 4.99 -2.23
CA ASP A 65 19.16 6.22 -2.58
C ASP A 65 18.30 6.78 -1.44
N VAL A 66 17.87 5.93 -0.51
CA VAL A 66 17.04 6.31 0.66
C VAL A 66 17.90 6.58 1.89
N PHE A 67 19.02 5.87 2.02
CA PHE A 67 19.96 5.96 3.13
C PHE A 67 21.35 6.38 2.63
N PRO A 68 21.53 7.65 2.22
CA PRO A 68 22.86 8.17 1.94
C PRO A 68 23.70 8.19 3.23
N ASP A 69 25.00 8.41 3.05
CA ASP A 69 25.94 8.59 4.16
C ASP A 69 25.42 9.63 5.15
N THR A 70 25.18 9.18 6.37
CA THR A 70 24.46 9.92 7.42
C THR A 70 25.45 10.62 8.33
N ALA A 71 25.23 11.91 8.60
CA ALA A 71 26.06 12.66 9.53
C ALA A 71 25.95 12.10 10.96
N VAL A 72 27.10 11.93 11.60
CA VAL A 72 27.21 11.55 13.01
C VAL A 72 26.76 12.73 13.88
N SER A 73 25.61 12.62 14.53
CA SER A 73 25.02 13.72 15.30
C SER A 73 25.53 13.83 16.73
N TRP A 74 26.19 12.79 17.26
CA TRP A 74 26.69 12.74 18.64
C TRP A 74 28.15 13.17 18.79
N GLU A 75 28.85 13.42 17.69
CA GLU A 75 30.24 13.87 17.70
C GLU A 75 30.33 15.34 17.27
N PRO A 76 30.96 16.22 18.06
CA PRO A 76 31.18 17.59 17.65
C PRO A 76 32.23 17.63 16.53
N VAL A 77 31.97 18.44 15.51
CA VAL A 77 32.89 18.66 14.40
C VAL A 77 34.09 19.52 14.83
N LEU A 78 33.83 20.50 15.69
CA LEU A 78 34.79 21.49 16.16
C LEU A 78 34.56 21.77 17.64
N SER A 79 35.59 22.27 18.32
CA SER A 79 35.42 22.90 19.62
C SER A 79 34.71 24.26 19.48
N ALA A 80 34.08 24.70 20.57
CA ALA A 80 33.41 26.01 20.59
C ALA A 80 34.38 27.16 20.29
N GLU A 81 35.61 27.11 20.84
CA GLU A 81 36.64 28.12 20.60
C GLU A 81 37.05 28.21 19.13
N ALA A 82 37.25 27.07 18.47
CA ALA A 82 37.62 27.03 17.06
C ALA A 82 36.50 27.61 16.17
N TRP A 83 35.25 27.24 16.45
CA TRP A 83 34.10 27.78 15.71
C TRP A 83 33.92 29.28 15.93
N LEU A 84 34.04 29.77 17.17
CA LEU A 84 34.02 31.21 17.47
C LEU A 84 35.19 31.96 16.83
N GLY A 85 36.34 31.29 16.65
CA GLY A 85 37.48 31.77 15.88
C GLY A 85 37.28 31.76 14.36
N GLY A 86 36.10 31.37 13.86
CA GLY A 86 35.75 31.34 12.44
C GLY A 86 36.12 30.05 11.70
N ALA A 87 36.55 29.01 12.41
CA ALA A 87 36.83 27.71 11.80
C ALA A 87 35.52 27.03 11.34
N ASN A 88 35.63 26.26 10.25
CA ASN A 88 34.56 25.42 9.72
C ASN A 88 35.06 23.98 9.58
N GLY A 89 34.14 23.02 9.67
CA GLY A 89 34.45 21.61 9.50
C GLY A 89 33.26 20.85 8.95
N GLN A 90 33.54 19.67 8.38
CA GLN A 90 32.52 18.77 7.87
C GLN A 90 32.25 17.67 8.89
N PRO A 91 30.98 17.34 9.18
CA PRO A 91 30.67 16.26 10.09
C PRO A 91 31.17 14.93 9.53
N ARG A 92 31.60 14.04 10.43
CA ARG A 92 31.88 12.67 10.06
C ARG A 92 30.58 12.04 9.53
N LEU A 93 30.68 11.36 8.40
CA LEU A 93 29.57 10.61 7.83
C LEU A 93 29.75 9.11 8.13
N LEU A 94 28.64 8.40 8.24
CA LEU A 94 28.60 6.95 8.40
C LEU A 94 27.60 6.32 7.42
N SER A 95 27.98 5.18 6.85
CA SER A 95 27.05 4.37 6.06
C SER A 95 26.15 3.56 6.98
N LEU A 96 24.85 3.53 6.68
CA LEU A 96 23.86 2.69 7.37
C LEU A 96 23.69 1.32 6.69
N GLN A 97 24.53 0.99 5.72
CA GLN A 97 24.48 -0.28 5.00
C GLN A 97 24.83 -1.46 5.93
N PRO A 98 23.94 -2.46 6.08
CA PRO A 98 24.28 -3.69 6.78
C PRO A 98 25.37 -4.48 6.05
N PRO A 99 26.27 -5.18 6.78
CA PRO A 99 27.42 -5.84 6.18
C PRO A 99 27.06 -6.98 5.21
N ASP A 100 25.87 -7.55 5.34
CA ASP A 100 25.33 -8.64 4.52
C ASP A 100 24.48 -8.17 3.34
N MET A 101 24.30 -6.85 3.14
CA MET A 101 23.46 -6.30 2.07
C MET A 101 24.29 -5.61 1.00
N THR A 102 23.89 -5.74 -0.26
CA THR A 102 24.47 -5.01 -1.40
C THR A 102 23.61 -3.80 -1.75
N PRO A 103 24.20 -2.65 -2.16
CA PRO A 103 23.43 -1.47 -2.56
C PRO A 103 22.55 -1.75 -3.79
N VAL A 104 21.37 -1.14 -3.84
CA VAL A 104 20.45 -1.29 -4.98
C VAL A 104 21.04 -0.68 -6.26
N SER A 105 21.88 0.36 -6.13
CA SER A 105 22.63 0.92 -7.26
C SER A 105 23.58 -0.07 -7.95
N GLN A 106 24.08 -1.08 -7.22
CA GLN A 106 24.98 -2.12 -7.74
C GLN A 106 24.23 -3.38 -8.17
N ALA A 107 22.93 -3.43 -7.91
CA ALA A 107 22.15 -4.62 -8.17
C ALA A 107 21.89 -4.79 -9.68
N PRO A 108 21.71 -6.04 -10.18
CA PRO A 108 21.39 -6.28 -11.59
C PRO A 108 20.17 -5.45 -12.01
N ARG A 109 20.28 -4.83 -13.20
CA ARG A 109 19.16 -4.07 -13.78
C ARG A 109 18.00 -5.02 -14.03
N GLU A 110 16.82 -4.68 -13.52
CA GLU A 110 15.62 -5.42 -13.84
C GLU A 110 15.38 -5.31 -15.35
N GLY A 111 15.17 -6.46 -16.01
CA GLY A 111 14.68 -6.49 -17.38
C GLY A 111 13.33 -5.77 -17.47
N PRO A 112 12.91 -5.32 -18.67
CA PRO A 112 11.66 -4.60 -18.82
C PRO A 112 10.52 -5.40 -18.19
N ALA A 113 9.86 -4.81 -17.19
CA ALA A 113 8.68 -5.40 -16.57
C ALA A 113 7.71 -5.77 -17.70
N ARG A 114 7.33 -7.06 -17.79
CA ARG A 114 6.29 -7.51 -18.72
C ARG A 114 5.03 -6.70 -18.40
N ARG A 115 4.76 -5.68 -19.22
CA ARG A 115 3.46 -5.00 -19.19
C ARG A 115 2.44 -6.08 -19.52
N ALA A 116 1.56 -6.38 -18.56
CA ALA A 116 0.38 -7.15 -18.89
C ALA A 116 -0.32 -6.43 -20.06
N PRO A 117 -0.69 -7.12 -21.14
CA PRO A 117 -1.47 -6.48 -22.19
C PRO A 117 -2.68 -5.81 -21.54
N SER A 118 -2.91 -4.55 -21.89
CA SER A 118 -4.07 -3.80 -21.43
C SER A 118 -5.33 -4.62 -21.73
N SER A 119 -6.30 -4.63 -20.81
CA SER A 119 -7.61 -5.23 -21.06
C SER A 119 -8.29 -4.66 -22.31
N ALA A 120 -7.84 -3.51 -22.82
CA ALA A 120 -8.22 -2.95 -24.11
C ALA A 120 -7.92 -3.89 -25.29
N LEU A 121 -6.80 -4.64 -25.27
CA LEU A 121 -6.47 -5.58 -26.34
C LEU A 121 -7.42 -6.79 -26.37
N TYR A 122 -7.96 -7.19 -25.23
CA TYR A 122 -8.99 -8.26 -25.16
C TYR A 122 -10.37 -7.79 -25.63
N LEU A 123 -10.61 -6.47 -25.68
CA LEU A 123 -11.87 -5.89 -26.14
C LEU A 123 -11.92 -5.69 -27.66
N GLU A 124 -10.77 -5.63 -28.34
CA GLU A 124 -10.66 -5.39 -29.78
C GLU A 124 -10.80 -6.65 -30.66
N GLU A 125 -10.59 -7.86 -30.12
CA GLU A 125 -10.61 -9.08 -30.96
C GLU A 125 -11.99 -9.60 -31.35
N LYS A 126 -13.06 -9.19 -30.65
CA LYS A 126 -14.42 -9.62 -30.99
C LYS A 126 -15.28 -8.42 -31.36
N SER A 127 -15.77 -8.42 -32.60
CA SER A 127 -16.80 -7.49 -33.06
C SER A 127 -18.01 -7.55 -32.12
N ASP A 128 -18.67 -6.42 -31.86
CA ASP A 128 -19.84 -6.37 -30.99
C ASP A 128 -20.96 -7.32 -31.44
N GLN A 129 -20.98 -7.66 -32.73
CA GLN A 129 -21.87 -8.67 -33.30
C GLN A 129 -21.59 -10.09 -32.75
N GLN A 130 -20.31 -10.47 -32.63
CA GLN A 130 -19.90 -11.76 -32.07
C GLN A 130 -20.19 -11.84 -30.58
N LYS A 131 -20.04 -10.72 -29.85
CA LYS A 131 -20.41 -10.64 -28.43
C LYS A 131 -21.91 -10.85 -28.26
N LYS A 132 -22.73 -10.24 -29.13
CA LYS A 132 -24.19 -10.40 -29.13
C LYS A 132 -24.60 -11.85 -29.40
N GLU A 133 -23.96 -12.52 -30.37
CA GLU A 133 -24.20 -13.93 -30.66
C GLU A 133 -23.78 -14.86 -29.53
N GLU A 134 -22.62 -14.64 -28.89
CA GLU A 134 -22.21 -15.43 -27.72
C GLU A 134 -23.16 -15.23 -26.54
N LEU A 135 -23.63 -14.01 -26.28
CA LEU A 135 -24.60 -13.73 -25.22
C LEU A 135 -25.97 -14.35 -25.50
N LEU A 136 -26.46 -14.26 -26.74
CA LEU A 136 -27.69 -14.91 -27.17
C LEU A 136 -27.58 -16.43 -27.08
N SER A 137 -26.48 -17.00 -27.55
CA SER A 137 -26.19 -18.43 -27.46
C SER A 137 -26.12 -18.89 -26.01
N ALA A 138 -25.45 -18.12 -25.13
CA ALA A 138 -25.37 -18.42 -23.71
C ALA A 138 -26.73 -18.32 -23.01
N MET A 139 -27.56 -17.33 -23.34
CA MET A 139 -28.93 -17.23 -22.82
C MET A 139 -29.78 -18.42 -23.26
N VAL A 140 -29.74 -18.79 -24.54
CA VAL A 140 -30.46 -19.94 -25.08
C VAL A 140 -30.00 -21.25 -24.45
N ALA A 141 -28.69 -21.44 -24.28
CA ALA A 141 -28.12 -22.60 -23.61
C ALA A 141 -28.50 -22.68 -22.12
N LYS A 142 -28.57 -21.53 -21.43
CA LYS A 142 -28.97 -21.46 -20.00
C LYS A 142 -30.47 -21.68 -19.80
N LEU A 143 -31.29 -21.21 -20.72
CA LEU A 143 -32.74 -21.36 -20.64
C LEU A 143 -33.19 -22.75 -21.09
N GLY A 144 -32.40 -23.45 -21.92
CA GLY A 144 -32.80 -24.70 -22.56
C GLY A 144 -34.02 -24.50 -23.45
N ASN A 145 -34.28 -25.41 -24.38
CA ASN A 145 -35.58 -25.44 -25.08
C ASN A 145 -36.67 -25.86 -24.08
N ARG A 146 -37.10 -24.95 -23.21
CA ARG A 146 -38.31 -25.11 -22.42
C ARG A 146 -39.50 -25.00 -23.37
N VAL A 147 -40.00 -26.15 -23.79
CA VAL A 147 -41.26 -26.32 -24.56
C VAL A 147 -42.46 -26.40 -23.61
N ASP A 148 -42.23 -26.26 -22.30
CA ASP A 148 -43.33 -26.20 -21.33
C ASP A 148 -44.02 -24.84 -21.47
N PRO A 149 -45.34 -24.80 -21.77
CA PRO A 149 -46.10 -23.57 -21.85
C PRO A 149 -45.96 -22.81 -20.52
N LEU A 150 -45.90 -21.47 -20.59
CA LEU A 150 -45.75 -20.68 -19.37
C LEU A 150 -46.97 -20.95 -18.48
N PRO A 151 -46.83 -21.00 -17.15
CA PRO A 151 -47.96 -21.29 -16.24
C PRO A 151 -49.16 -20.34 -16.43
N GLN A 152 -48.89 -19.13 -16.93
CA GLN A 152 -49.85 -18.09 -17.28
C GLN A 152 -50.63 -18.38 -18.58
N ASP A 153 -50.13 -19.26 -19.46
CA ASP A 153 -50.86 -19.74 -20.65
C ASP A 153 -51.92 -20.81 -20.27
N SER A 154 -51.85 -21.35 -19.06
CA SER A 154 -52.80 -22.34 -18.51
C SER A 154 -53.86 -21.71 -17.59
N PHE A 155 -53.82 -20.40 -17.38
CA PHE A 155 -54.76 -19.71 -16.51
C PHE A 155 -55.93 -19.19 -17.37
N GLU A 156 -57.07 -19.85 -17.25
CA GLU A 156 -58.33 -19.36 -17.82
C GLU A 156 -58.69 -18.06 -17.07
N GLY A 157 -58.84 -16.96 -17.82
CA GLY A 157 -59.21 -15.68 -17.21
C GLY A 157 -60.53 -15.82 -16.46
N VAL A 158 -60.65 -15.13 -15.33
CA VAL A 158 -61.92 -15.02 -14.60
C VAL A 158 -62.96 -14.35 -15.51
N ASP A 159 -64.13 -14.98 -15.66
CA ASP A 159 -65.24 -14.46 -16.47
C ASP A 159 -65.63 -13.04 -15.99
N GLU A 160 -65.99 -12.17 -16.93
CA GLU A 160 -66.31 -10.76 -16.62
C GLU A 160 -67.47 -10.62 -15.62
N ASP A 161 -68.34 -11.63 -15.50
CA ASP A 161 -69.48 -11.68 -14.58
C ASP A 161 -69.09 -11.95 -13.10
N GLU A 162 -67.84 -12.34 -12.82
CA GLU A 162 -67.34 -12.59 -11.45
C GLU A 162 -66.75 -11.32 -10.78
N TRP A 163 -66.78 -10.19 -11.49
CA TRP A 163 -66.23 -8.90 -11.03
C TRP A 163 -67.30 -7.88 -10.58
N ASP A 164 -68.59 -8.25 -10.54
CA ASP A 164 -69.70 -7.42 -10.02
C ASP A 164 -70.12 -7.78 -8.57
#